data_AF-A0A518HJ70-F1
#
_entry.id   AF-A0A518HJ70-F1
#
_cell.length_a   1.000
_cell.length_b   1.000
_cell.length_c   1.000
_cell.angle_alpha   90.00
_cell.angle_beta   90.00
_cell.angle_gamma   90.00
#
_symmetry.space_group_name_H-M   'P 1'
#
loop_
_entity.id
_entity.type
_entity.pdbx_description
1 polymer ?
#
loop_
_entity_poly.entity_id
_entity_poly.type
_entity_poly.pdbx_seq_one_letter_code
_entity_poly.pdbx_strand_id
1 'polypeptide(L)'
;MPFLYFIPSDANQVTPADIDRLGLGYAIDHPTSKGCIGPDGRRGFIMGRNPKTLHAMNAETQTWIPAPKLGQDSPPYWVGFESKPTVEGLAREDQVTSVTVETTGGYKWNVPKLVMWQEGDNTPAVWNTPLPVCIDIDDDGNPIDGAVVPQYREMFDIGLRVLTRLAGGNDGGLSSSQLIRFAANCIGINYRVSLLELSSRVLSCLSTEDALRVIHAAIDWQGYRDAVGNWDGRQGRPTTATGSGSAEPTPDSPATTDPPSAN
;
A
#
# COMPACT_ATOMS: atom_id res chain seq x y z
N MET A 1 -15.30 -15.09 -9.15
CA MET A 1 -15.53 -14.59 -10.53
C MET A 1 -14.76 -13.30 -10.72
N PRO A 2 -14.05 -13.08 -11.83
CA PRO A 2 -13.37 -11.80 -12.09
C PRO A 2 -14.36 -10.71 -12.50
N PHE A 3 -13.90 -9.45 -12.51
CA PHE A 3 -14.64 -8.35 -13.13
C PHE A 3 -14.72 -8.50 -14.65
N LEU A 4 -15.70 -7.80 -15.21
CA LEU A 4 -15.93 -7.63 -16.63
C LEU A 4 -15.84 -6.15 -16.99
N TYR A 5 -15.51 -5.86 -18.23
CA TYR A 5 -15.36 -4.50 -18.71
C TYR A 5 -16.14 -4.33 -20.00
N PHE A 6 -17.10 -3.40 -20.04
CA PHE A 6 -17.82 -3.06 -21.26
C PHE A 6 -17.26 -1.77 -21.86
N ILE A 7 -16.89 -1.83 -23.14
CA ILE A 7 -16.45 -0.68 -23.94
C ILE A 7 -17.43 -0.50 -25.10
N PRO A 8 -18.20 0.61 -25.15
CA PRO A 8 -18.97 0.98 -26.32
C PRO A 8 -18.01 1.28 -27.48
N SER A 9 -18.28 0.67 -28.63
CA SER A 9 -17.49 0.86 -29.83
C SER A 9 -18.31 0.43 -31.04
N ASP A 10 -18.22 1.20 -32.11
CA ASP A 10 -18.76 0.84 -33.43
C ASP A 10 -17.75 0.02 -34.26
N ALA A 11 -16.54 -0.20 -33.73
CA ALA A 11 -15.53 -1.02 -34.38
C ALA A 11 -15.92 -2.51 -34.37
N ASN A 12 -15.33 -3.27 -35.28
CA ASN A 12 -15.54 -4.73 -35.35
C ASN A 12 -14.69 -5.52 -34.33
N GLN A 13 -13.71 -4.88 -33.69
CA GLN A 13 -12.84 -5.50 -32.68
C GLN A 13 -12.27 -4.45 -31.71
N VAL A 14 -11.90 -4.88 -30.51
CA VAL A 14 -11.12 -4.08 -29.54
C VAL A 14 -9.65 -4.40 -29.70
N THR A 15 -8.80 -3.38 -29.77
CA THR A 15 -7.34 -3.55 -29.89
C THR A 15 -6.65 -3.46 -28.53
N PRO A 16 -5.43 -4.02 -28.36
CA PRO A 16 -4.63 -3.77 -27.16
C PRO A 16 -4.43 -2.28 -26.87
N ALA A 17 -4.26 -1.45 -27.90
CA ALA A 17 -4.15 0.00 -27.76
C ALA A 17 -5.40 0.65 -27.14
N ASP A 18 -6.60 0.10 -27.38
CA ASP A 18 -7.83 0.59 -26.74
C ASP A 18 -7.85 0.29 -25.24
N ILE A 19 -7.32 -0.87 -24.85
CA ILE A 19 -7.21 -1.31 -23.45
C ILE A 19 -6.20 -0.42 -22.71
N ASP A 20 -5.05 -0.17 -23.33
CA ASP A 20 -4.02 0.71 -22.79
C ASP A 20 -4.52 2.15 -22.65
N ARG A 21 -5.23 2.67 -23.67
CA ARG A 21 -5.85 4.00 -23.63
C ARG A 21 -6.87 4.15 -22.50
N LEU A 22 -7.52 3.05 -22.11
CA LEU A 22 -8.46 2.99 -21.00
C LEU A 22 -7.80 2.66 -19.66
N GLY A 23 -6.48 2.44 -19.63
CA GLY A 23 -5.75 2.04 -18.43
C GLY A 23 -6.18 0.68 -17.87
N LEU A 24 -6.74 -0.20 -18.71
CA LEU A 24 -7.26 -1.52 -18.30
C LEU A 24 -6.22 -2.64 -18.37
N GLY A 25 -4.97 -2.32 -18.73
CA GLY A 25 -3.88 -3.29 -18.82
C GLY A 25 -3.59 -4.03 -17.51
N TYR A 26 -3.95 -3.46 -16.35
CA TYR A 26 -3.81 -4.17 -15.06
C TYR A 26 -4.79 -5.35 -14.91
N ALA A 27 -5.94 -5.30 -15.59
CA ALA A 27 -7.02 -6.26 -15.45
C ALA A 27 -7.04 -7.31 -16.57
N ILE A 28 -6.56 -6.94 -17.77
CA ILE A 28 -6.71 -7.71 -19.00
C ILE A 28 -5.34 -7.84 -19.71
N ASP A 29 -4.65 -8.96 -19.48
CA ASP A 29 -3.36 -9.22 -20.14
C ASP A 29 -3.55 -9.80 -21.56
N HIS A 30 -4.61 -10.60 -21.73
CA HIS A 30 -4.97 -11.23 -23.00
C HIS A 30 -6.45 -10.97 -23.29
N PRO A 31 -6.78 -9.93 -24.07
CA PRO A 31 -8.16 -9.56 -24.28
C PRO A 31 -8.92 -10.65 -25.00
N THR A 32 -9.96 -11.13 -24.32
CA THR A 32 -11.05 -11.85 -24.97
C THR A 32 -12.25 -10.93 -24.98
N SER A 33 -12.89 -10.77 -26.13
CA SER A 33 -14.03 -9.87 -26.30
C SER A 33 -15.22 -10.58 -26.90
N LYS A 34 -16.43 -10.19 -26.48
CA LYS A 34 -17.72 -10.63 -27.04
C LYS A 34 -18.54 -9.40 -27.36
N GLY A 35 -19.01 -9.28 -28.59
CA GLY A 35 -19.90 -8.20 -29.00
C GLY A 35 -21.25 -8.30 -28.28
N CYS A 36 -21.78 -7.18 -27.81
CA CYS A 36 -23.09 -7.12 -27.14
C CYS A 36 -23.71 -5.72 -27.20
N ILE A 37 -24.91 -5.60 -26.64
CA ILE A 37 -25.50 -4.31 -26.24
C ILE A 37 -25.13 -4.07 -24.78
N GLY A 38 -24.60 -2.89 -24.48
CA GLY A 38 -24.15 -2.50 -23.15
C GLY A 38 -25.24 -1.97 -22.24
N PRO A 39 -24.89 -1.63 -20.98
CA PRO A 39 -25.79 -1.03 -20.01
C PRO A 39 -26.36 0.34 -20.41
N ASP A 40 -25.76 0.99 -21.40
CA ASP A 40 -26.20 2.26 -21.96
C ASP A 40 -26.99 2.11 -23.27
N GLY A 41 -27.33 0.88 -23.66
CA GLY A 41 -28.03 0.55 -24.90
C GLY A 41 -27.18 0.66 -26.17
N ARG A 42 -25.89 1.00 -26.07
CA ARG A 42 -24.99 1.09 -27.23
C ARG A 42 -24.36 -0.25 -27.56
N ARG A 43 -23.97 -0.42 -28.82
CA ARG A 43 -23.14 -1.55 -29.25
C ARG A 43 -21.72 -1.40 -28.72
N GLY A 44 -21.11 -2.53 -28.41
CA GLY A 44 -19.73 -2.56 -27.96
C GLY A 44 -19.28 -3.97 -27.64
N PHE A 45 -18.27 -4.05 -26.79
CA PHE A 45 -17.63 -5.30 -26.41
C PHE A 45 -17.60 -5.44 -24.91
N ILE A 46 -18.00 -6.61 -24.42
CA ILE A 46 -17.63 -7.05 -23.07
C ILE A 46 -16.31 -7.77 -23.16
N MET A 47 -15.44 -7.46 -22.22
CA MET A 47 -14.14 -8.06 -22.03
C MET A 47 -14.03 -8.68 -20.65
N GLY A 48 -13.24 -9.74 -20.57
CA GLY A 48 -12.87 -10.38 -19.33
C GLY A 48 -11.60 -11.21 -19.51
N ARG A 49 -10.96 -11.57 -18.40
CA ARG A 49 -9.72 -12.37 -18.43
C ARG A 49 -9.91 -13.76 -19.02
N ASN A 50 -11.05 -14.40 -18.76
CA ASN A 50 -11.27 -15.81 -19.10
C ASN A 50 -12.32 -15.95 -20.21
N PRO A 51 -11.94 -16.46 -21.40
CA PRO A 51 -12.85 -16.72 -22.50
C PRO A 51 -14.08 -17.53 -22.11
N LYS A 52 -13.88 -18.61 -21.34
CA LYS A 52 -14.97 -19.53 -20.96
C LYS A 52 -16.03 -18.80 -20.13
N THR A 53 -15.59 -17.97 -19.20
CA THR A 53 -16.48 -17.17 -18.34
C THR A 53 -17.20 -16.10 -19.15
N LEU A 54 -16.51 -15.48 -20.12
CA LEU A 54 -17.10 -14.49 -21.02
C LEU A 54 -18.20 -15.07 -21.91
N HIS A 55 -18.00 -16.30 -22.43
CA HIS A 55 -18.99 -16.96 -23.29
C HIS A 55 -20.26 -17.38 -22.53
N ALA A 56 -20.09 -17.88 -21.29
CA ALA A 56 -21.19 -18.33 -20.43
C ALA A 56 -22.01 -17.19 -19.80
N MET A 57 -21.52 -15.95 -19.88
CA MET A 57 -22.13 -14.80 -19.22
C MET A 57 -23.39 -14.30 -19.92
N ASN A 58 -24.40 -13.97 -19.11
CA ASN A 58 -25.54 -13.16 -19.50
C ASN A 58 -25.30 -11.68 -19.13
N ALA A 59 -25.31 -10.78 -20.11
CA ALA A 59 -25.08 -9.35 -19.90
C ALA A 59 -26.20 -8.67 -19.09
N GLU A 60 -27.42 -9.22 -19.13
CA GLU A 60 -28.61 -8.67 -18.45
C GLU A 60 -28.62 -8.96 -16.94
N THR A 61 -27.88 -9.97 -16.48
CA THR A 61 -27.78 -10.31 -15.04
C THR A 61 -26.64 -9.58 -14.33
N GLN A 62 -25.83 -8.83 -15.07
CA GLN A 62 -24.68 -8.13 -14.51
C GLN A 62 -25.09 -6.82 -13.84
N THR A 63 -24.44 -6.52 -12.71
CA THR A 63 -24.38 -5.15 -12.19
C THR A 63 -23.34 -4.39 -12.98
N TRP A 64 -23.71 -3.27 -13.61
CA TRP A 64 -22.81 -2.41 -14.37
C TRP A 64 -22.61 -1.07 -13.68
N ILE A 65 -21.35 -0.68 -13.50
CA ILE A 65 -20.96 0.58 -12.87
C ILE A 65 -20.17 1.41 -13.88
N PRO A 66 -20.61 2.64 -14.21
CA PRO A 66 -19.88 3.49 -15.13
C PRO A 66 -18.55 3.93 -14.50
N ALA A 67 -17.47 3.78 -15.26
CA ALA A 67 -16.16 4.24 -14.86
C ALA A 67 -16.03 5.76 -15.01
N PRO A 68 -15.20 6.42 -14.18
CA PRO A 68 -14.89 7.84 -14.36
C PRO A 68 -14.15 8.07 -15.68
N LYS A 69 -14.43 9.21 -16.33
CA LYS A 69 -13.68 9.61 -17.53
C LYS A 69 -12.22 9.88 -17.16
N LEU A 70 -11.30 9.24 -17.87
CA LEU A 70 -9.85 9.44 -17.68
C LEU A 70 -9.31 10.70 -18.39
N GLY A 71 -10.10 11.29 -19.28
CA GLY A 71 -9.80 12.50 -20.05
C GLY A 71 -11.00 12.94 -20.88
N GLN A 72 -10.88 14.07 -21.58
CA GLN A 72 -11.97 14.54 -22.47
C GLN A 72 -12.23 13.56 -23.62
N ASP A 73 -11.18 12.91 -24.13
CA ASP A 73 -11.24 12.02 -25.30
C ASP A 73 -11.29 10.53 -24.94
N SER A 74 -11.28 10.18 -23.65
CA SER A 74 -11.37 8.79 -23.22
C SER A 74 -12.81 8.29 -23.43
N PRO A 75 -13.01 7.18 -24.16
CA PRO A 75 -14.34 6.63 -24.32
C PRO A 75 -14.86 6.18 -22.94
N PRO A 76 -16.17 6.34 -22.67
CA PRO A 76 -16.73 5.82 -21.45
C PRO A 76 -16.63 4.30 -21.45
N TYR A 77 -16.40 3.70 -20.28
CA TYR A 77 -16.45 2.25 -20.10
C TYR A 77 -17.16 1.92 -18.79
N TRP A 78 -17.53 0.65 -18.62
CA TRP A 78 -18.24 0.15 -17.44
C TRP A 78 -17.50 -1.03 -16.85
N VAL A 79 -17.55 -1.15 -15.53
CA VAL A 79 -17.12 -2.33 -14.79
C VAL A 79 -18.36 -3.15 -14.43
N GLY A 80 -18.33 -4.43 -14.77
CA GLY A 80 -19.43 -5.37 -14.61
C GLY A 80 -19.09 -6.53 -13.69
N PHE A 81 -20.09 -7.04 -12.98
CA PHE A 81 -20.01 -8.31 -12.26
C PHE A 81 -21.41 -8.87 -11.97
N GLU A 82 -21.55 -10.20 -11.97
CA GLU A 82 -22.80 -10.89 -11.62
C GLU A 82 -22.90 -11.09 -10.11
N SER A 83 -21.82 -11.62 -9.54
CA SER A 83 -21.58 -11.68 -8.10
C SER A 83 -20.28 -10.96 -7.80
N LYS A 84 -20.18 -10.35 -6.62
CA LYS A 84 -18.96 -9.65 -6.21
C LYS A 84 -17.76 -10.60 -6.31
N PRO A 85 -16.67 -10.19 -7.00
CA PRO A 85 -15.45 -10.98 -7.04
C PRO A 85 -14.91 -11.30 -5.65
N THR A 86 -14.34 -12.51 -5.51
CA THR A 86 -13.60 -12.91 -4.32
C THR A 86 -12.15 -12.44 -4.45
N VAL A 87 -11.45 -12.32 -3.33
CA VAL A 87 -10.03 -11.92 -3.31
C VAL A 87 -9.18 -12.89 -4.14
N GLU A 88 -9.44 -14.18 -4.03
CA GLU A 88 -8.72 -15.24 -4.75
C GLU A 88 -8.98 -15.15 -6.26
N GLY A 89 -10.20 -14.80 -6.67
CA GLY A 89 -10.55 -14.61 -8.07
C GLY A 89 -9.89 -13.38 -8.70
N LEU A 90 -9.43 -12.44 -7.87
CA LEU A 90 -8.73 -11.22 -8.29
C LEU A 90 -7.20 -11.35 -8.18
N ALA A 91 -6.69 -12.39 -7.52
CA ALA A 91 -5.26 -12.58 -7.34
C ALA A 91 -4.53 -12.72 -8.69
N ARG A 92 -3.35 -12.11 -8.76
CA ARG A 92 -2.37 -12.40 -9.82
C ARG A 92 -1.73 -13.77 -9.58
N GLU A 93 -1.19 -14.33 -10.64
CA GLU A 93 -0.51 -15.63 -10.59
C GLU A 93 0.78 -15.52 -9.76
N ASP A 94 1.57 -14.49 -10.06
CA ASP A 94 2.75 -14.12 -9.28
C ASP A 94 2.37 -13.04 -8.25
N GLN A 95 2.59 -13.35 -6.97
CA GLN A 95 2.45 -12.40 -5.87
C GLN A 95 3.80 -12.17 -5.21
N VAL A 96 4.10 -10.93 -4.85
CA VAL A 96 5.29 -10.58 -4.10
C VAL A 96 5.05 -10.72 -2.59
N THR A 97 6.12 -10.81 -1.81
CA THR A 97 6.10 -10.88 -0.35
C THR A 97 5.19 -9.82 0.26
N SER A 98 4.30 -10.24 1.15
CA SER A 98 3.18 -9.42 1.59
C SER A 98 2.80 -9.62 3.05
N VAL A 99 1.97 -8.72 3.58
CA VAL A 99 1.24 -8.85 4.84
C VAL A 99 -0.25 -8.83 4.56
N THR A 100 -1.01 -9.69 5.24
CA THR A 100 -2.47 -9.69 5.14
C THR A 100 -3.06 -8.51 5.91
N VAL A 101 -3.84 -7.68 5.22
CA VAL A 101 -4.60 -6.55 5.78
C VAL A 101 -6.09 -6.82 5.60
N GLU A 102 -6.84 -6.81 6.69
CA GLU A 102 -8.30 -6.88 6.67
C GLU A 102 -8.88 -5.46 6.58
N THR A 103 -9.76 -5.26 5.60
CA THR A 103 -10.45 -3.99 5.36
C THR A 103 -11.82 -3.95 6.02
N THR A 104 -12.40 -2.76 6.24
CA THR A 104 -13.74 -2.64 6.82
C THR A 104 -14.84 -3.33 5.99
N GLY A 105 -14.57 -3.59 4.70
CA GLY A 105 -15.46 -4.38 3.83
C GLY A 105 -15.42 -5.89 4.06
N GLY A 106 -14.60 -6.39 5.00
CA GLY A 106 -14.42 -7.82 5.30
C GLY A 106 -13.47 -8.55 4.34
N TYR A 107 -12.85 -7.84 3.40
CA TYR A 107 -11.87 -8.40 2.48
C TYR A 107 -10.49 -8.44 3.14
N LYS A 108 -9.79 -9.57 2.97
CA LYS A 108 -8.41 -9.78 3.45
C LYS A 108 -7.45 -9.73 2.26
N TRP A 109 -6.67 -8.66 2.16
CA TRP A 109 -5.75 -8.44 1.04
C TRP A 109 -4.31 -8.71 1.45
N ASN A 110 -3.56 -9.42 0.60
CA ASN A 110 -2.12 -9.57 0.73
C ASN A 110 -1.43 -8.33 0.16
N VAL A 111 -1.15 -7.36 1.02
CA VAL A 111 -0.51 -6.08 0.67
C VAL A 111 1.01 -6.31 0.58
N PRO A 112 1.64 -6.05 -0.57
CA PRO A 112 3.10 -6.12 -0.72
C PRO A 112 3.84 -5.27 0.30
N LYS A 113 4.94 -5.79 0.81
CA LYS A 113 5.94 -4.95 1.49
C LYS A 113 6.83 -4.30 0.43
N LEU A 114 6.90 -2.98 0.44
CA LEU A 114 7.80 -2.20 -0.42
C LEU A 114 9.14 -1.95 0.28
N VAL A 115 9.07 -1.72 1.59
CA VAL A 115 10.20 -1.50 2.48
C VAL A 115 10.08 -2.48 3.63
N MET A 116 11.21 -2.95 4.14
CA MET A 116 11.29 -3.77 5.33
C MET A 116 12.46 -3.29 6.18
N TRP A 117 12.21 -3.12 7.47
CA TRP A 117 13.24 -2.70 8.40
C TRP A 117 13.93 -3.91 9.02
N GLN A 118 15.26 -3.88 9.02
CA GLN A 118 16.09 -4.88 9.67
C GLN A 118 16.96 -4.18 10.72
N GLU A 119 17.13 -4.84 11.86
CA GLU A 119 18.15 -4.43 12.82
C GLU A 119 19.52 -4.65 12.18
N GLY A 120 20.31 -3.59 12.06
CA GLY A 120 21.67 -3.69 11.58
C GLY A 120 22.61 -4.05 12.74
N ASP A 121 23.63 -4.86 12.46
CA ASP A 121 24.64 -5.23 13.46
C ASP A 121 25.38 -4.00 14.02
N ASN A 122 25.66 -3.00 13.17
CA ASN A 122 26.42 -1.78 13.50
C ASN A 122 25.71 -0.46 13.14
N THR A 123 24.48 -0.52 12.60
CA THR A 123 23.71 0.65 12.16
C THR A 123 22.30 0.57 12.74
N PRO A 124 21.74 1.67 13.28
CA PRO A 124 20.45 1.69 13.98
C PRO A 124 19.30 0.96 13.29
N ALA A 125 19.25 1.09 11.97
CA ALA A 125 18.21 0.53 11.14
C ALA A 125 18.73 0.52 9.70
N VAL A 126 18.79 -0.65 9.07
CA VAL A 126 19.01 -0.76 7.63
C VAL A 126 17.67 -1.14 7.03
N TRP A 127 17.23 -0.40 6.01
CA TRP A 127 16.07 -0.81 5.25
C TRP A 127 16.52 -1.70 4.10
N ASN A 128 15.74 -2.75 3.84
CA ASN A 128 15.84 -3.57 2.63
C ASN A 128 14.47 -3.53 1.91
N THR A 129 14.42 -3.96 0.65
CA THR A 129 13.19 -4.14 -0.10
C THR A 129 12.96 -5.63 -0.40
N PRO A 130 11.80 -6.20 -0.06
CA PRO A 130 11.47 -7.57 -0.44
C PRO A 130 10.85 -7.65 -1.84
N LEU A 131 10.86 -6.54 -2.59
CA LEU A 131 10.49 -6.52 -3.99
C LEU A 131 11.60 -7.16 -4.83
N PRO A 132 11.28 -7.75 -5.99
CA PRO A 132 12.29 -8.20 -6.93
C PRO A 132 13.25 -7.07 -7.33
N VAL A 133 14.55 -7.39 -7.33
CA VAL A 133 15.64 -6.50 -7.71
C VAL A 133 16.38 -7.07 -8.91
N CYS A 134 17.04 -6.21 -9.67
CA CYS A 134 18.05 -6.62 -10.63
C CYS A 134 19.29 -7.11 -9.87
N ILE A 135 19.98 -8.11 -10.43
CA ILE A 135 21.30 -8.50 -9.93
C ILE A 135 22.32 -7.48 -10.43
N ASP A 136 23.13 -6.95 -9.53
CA ASP A 136 24.31 -6.12 -9.83
C ASP A 136 25.59 -6.86 -9.43
N ILE A 137 26.75 -6.31 -9.78
CA ILE A 137 28.06 -6.92 -9.48
C ILE A 137 28.92 -5.87 -8.75
N ASP A 138 29.47 -6.24 -7.60
CA ASP A 138 30.37 -5.38 -6.82
C ASP A 138 31.78 -5.27 -7.44
N ASP A 139 32.64 -4.44 -6.83
CA ASP A 139 34.02 -4.22 -7.30
C ASP A 139 34.90 -5.49 -7.25
N ASP A 140 34.50 -6.49 -6.44
CA ASP A 140 35.18 -7.78 -6.28
C ASP A 140 34.62 -8.86 -7.22
N GLY A 141 33.59 -8.54 -8.02
CA GLY A 141 32.96 -9.45 -8.97
C GLY A 141 31.87 -10.34 -8.36
N ASN A 142 31.42 -10.09 -7.13
CA ASN A 142 30.35 -10.85 -6.48
C ASN A 142 28.97 -10.29 -6.86
N PRO A 143 27.96 -11.16 -7.02
CA PRO A 143 26.59 -10.72 -7.24
C PRO A 143 26.03 -10.07 -5.98
N ILE A 144 25.45 -8.88 -6.14
CA ILE A 144 24.75 -8.14 -5.09
C ILE A 144 23.35 -7.75 -5.54
N ASP A 145 22.49 -7.39 -4.58
CA ASP A 145 21.18 -6.82 -4.88
C ASP A 145 21.35 -5.40 -5.47
N GLY A 146 20.83 -5.20 -6.68
CA GLY A 146 20.85 -3.93 -7.38
C GLY A 146 19.56 -3.13 -7.22
N ALA A 147 19.18 -2.40 -8.27
CA ALA A 147 17.97 -1.61 -8.28
C ALA A 147 16.69 -2.47 -8.31
N VAL A 148 15.61 -1.99 -7.68
CA VAL A 148 14.26 -2.56 -7.84
C VAL A 148 13.91 -2.65 -9.33
N VAL A 149 13.36 -3.80 -9.75
CA VAL A 149 13.01 -4.02 -11.16
C VAL A 149 12.06 -2.93 -11.67
N PRO A 150 12.14 -2.52 -12.96
CA PRO A 150 11.42 -1.36 -13.47
C PRO A 150 9.92 -1.35 -13.18
N GLN A 151 9.28 -2.52 -13.22
CA GLN A 151 7.84 -2.68 -12.96
C GLN A 151 7.38 -2.24 -11.56
N TYR A 152 8.26 -2.24 -10.55
CA TYR A 152 7.92 -1.86 -9.17
C TYR A 152 8.58 -0.56 -8.71
N ARG A 153 9.49 0.00 -9.51
CA ARG A 153 10.31 1.14 -9.13
C ARG A 153 9.49 2.37 -8.76
N GLU A 154 8.50 2.73 -9.56
CA GLU A 154 7.63 3.88 -9.25
C GLU A 154 6.89 3.71 -7.92
N MET A 155 6.37 2.51 -7.65
CA MET A 155 5.65 2.23 -6.41
C MET A 155 6.58 2.32 -5.20
N PHE A 156 7.79 1.77 -5.35
CA PHE A 156 8.82 1.82 -4.34
C PHE A 156 9.21 3.27 -4.00
N ASP A 157 9.48 4.10 -5.02
CA ASP A 157 9.85 5.51 -4.86
C ASP A 157 8.74 6.33 -4.16
N ILE A 158 7.47 6.09 -4.52
CA ILE A 158 6.33 6.72 -3.82
C ILE A 158 6.26 6.23 -2.37
N GLY A 159 6.48 4.94 -2.12
CA GLY A 159 6.53 4.36 -0.78
C GLY A 159 7.56 5.03 0.12
N LEU A 160 8.76 5.30 -0.39
CA LEU A 160 9.81 6.04 0.34
C LEU A 160 9.36 7.46 0.68
N ARG A 161 8.70 8.17 -0.24
CA ARG A 161 8.18 9.53 0.03
C ARG A 161 7.08 9.52 1.08
N VAL A 162 6.19 8.53 1.05
CA VAL A 162 5.15 8.35 2.06
C VAL A 162 5.75 8.07 3.43
N LEU A 163 6.77 7.22 3.50
CA LEU A 163 7.53 6.97 4.72
C LEU A 163 8.19 8.24 5.26
N THR A 164 8.86 9.03 4.40
CA THR A 164 9.43 10.33 4.77
C THR A 164 8.37 11.26 5.36
N ARG A 165 7.17 11.33 4.76
CA ARG A 165 6.05 12.10 5.30
C ARG A 165 5.68 11.68 6.71
N LEU A 166 5.46 10.38 6.90
CA LEU A 166 4.99 9.82 8.17
C LEU A 166 6.04 9.98 9.27
N ALA A 167 7.32 9.97 8.91
CA ALA A 167 8.45 10.30 9.77
C ALA A 167 8.56 11.80 10.12
N GLY A 168 7.65 12.66 9.65
CA GLY A 168 7.67 14.11 9.90
C GLY A 168 8.60 14.90 8.97
N GLY A 169 9.14 14.27 7.93
CA GLY A 169 9.92 14.92 6.89
C GLY A 169 9.05 15.62 5.83
N ASN A 170 9.69 16.39 4.97
CA ASN A 170 9.04 16.99 3.81
C ASN A 170 8.79 15.92 2.73
N ASP A 171 7.52 15.66 2.41
CA ASP A 171 7.08 14.62 1.48
C ASP A 171 6.94 15.11 0.02
N GLY A 172 7.29 16.38 -0.21
CA GLY A 172 7.09 17.03 -1.49
C GLY A 172 5.61 17.28 -1.81
N GLY A 173 4.74 17.37 -0.80
CA GLY A 173 3.34 17.77 -0.95
C GLY A 173 2.41 16.66 -1.44
N LEU A 174 2.51 15.43 -0.91
CA LEU A 174 1.57 14.38 -1.29
C LEU A 174 0.14 14.79 -0.88
N SER A 175 -0.83 14.65 -1.77
CA SER A 175 -2.24 14.91 -1.46
C SER A 175 -2.91 13.67 -0.86
N SER A 176 -4.03 13.83 -0.16
CA SER A 176 -4.82 12.69 0.34
C SER A 176 -5.31 11.78 -0.79
N SER A 177 -5.61 12.34 -1.97
CA SER A 177 -6.00 11.55 -3.14
C SER A 177 -4.85 10.74 -3.71
N GLN A 178 -3.61 11.24 -3.65
CA GLN A 178 -2.41 10.48 -4.00
C GLN A 178 -2.16 9.33 -3.02
N LEU A 179 -2.36 9.53 -1.72
CA LEU A 179 -2.25 8.46 -0.72
C LEU A 179 -3.27 7.33 -0.95
N ILE A 180 -4.52 7.67 -1.23
CA ILE A 180 -5.56 6.67 -1.52
C ILE A 180 -5.25 5.90 -2.81
N ARG A 181 -4.78 6.60 -3.86
CA ARG A 181 -4.32 5.94 -5.10
C ARG A 181 -3.12 5.04 -4.85
N PHE A 182 -2.17 5.49 -4.04
CA PHE A 182 -1.01 4.69 -3.66
C PHE A 182 -1.42 3.42 -2.92
N ALA A 183 -2.35 3.50 -1.96
CA ALA A 183 -2.90 2.32 -1.27
C ALA A 183 -3.58 1.34 -2.25
N ALA A 184 -4.41 1.86 -3.17
CA ALA A 184 -5.04 1.04 -4.20
C ALA A 184 -4.01 0.35 -5.11
N ASN A 185 -2.96 1.07 -5.52
CA ASN A 185 -1.90 0.52 -6.35
C ASN A 185 -1.05 -0.52 -5.61
N CYS A 186 -0.83 -0.37 -4.30
CA CYS A 186 -0.19 -1.39 -3.47
C CYS A 186 -0.97 -2.71 -3.53
N ILE A 187 -2.30 -2.67 -3.38
CA ILE A 187 -3.16 -3.84 -3.57
C ILE A 187 -3.04 -4.34 -5.02
N GLY A 188 -3.02 -3.44 -6.00
CA GLY A 188 -2.93 -3.74 -7.44
C GLY A 188 -1.68 -4.52 -7.89
N ILE A 189 -0.60 -4.50 -7.10
CA ILE A 189 0.60 -5.32 -7.36
C ILE A 189 0.28 -6.81 -7.24
N ASN A 190 -0.52 -7.23 -6.26
CA ASN A 190 -0.85 -8.65 -6.02
C ASN A 190 -2.23 -9.05 -6.57
N TYR A 191 -3.03 -8.07 -7.00
CA TYR A 191 -4.42 -8.27 -7.41
C TYR A 191 -4.77 -7.45 -8.65
N ARG A 192 -5.73 -7.93 -9.46
CA ARG A 192 -6.23 -7.29 -10.68
C ARG A 192 -7.33 -6.28 -10.36
N VAL A 193 -6.96 -5.24 -9.62
CA VAL A 193 -7.87 -4.18 -9.18
C VAL A 193 -7.20 -2.83 -9.27
N SER A 194 -8.01 -1.80 -9.49
CA SER A 194 -7.63 -0.39 -9.34
C SER A 194 -8.45 0.27 -8.24
N LEU A 195 -8.24 1.57 -8.04
CA LEU A 195 -9.07 2.37 -7.15
C LEU A 195 -10.57 2.30 -7.50
N LEU A 196 -10.92 2.11 -8.78
CA LEU A 196 -12.32 2.00 -9.20
C LEU A 196 -12.98 0.76 -8.58
N GLU A 197 -12.39 -0.42 -8.75
CA GLU A 197 -12.90 -1.67 -8.19
C GLU A 197 -12.92 -1.66 -6.67
N LEU A 198 -11.93 -1.01 -6.04
CA LEU A 198 -11.83 -0.94 -4.59
C LEU A 198 -12.80 0.08 -3.95
N SER A 199 -13.39 0.97 -4.76
CA SER A 199 -14.26 2.05 -4.29
C SER A 199 -15.56 1.55 -3.64
N SER A 200 -16.21 2.44 -2.89
CA SER A 200 -17.55 2.23 -2.30
C SER A 200 -18.64 1.85 -3.30
N ARG A 201 -18.46 2.18 -4.58
CA ARG A 201 -19.44 1.87 -5.63
C ARG A 201 -19.40 0.39 -6.04
N VAL A 202 -18.22 -0.23 -6.00
CA VAL A 202 -18.00 -1.58 -6.55
C VAL A 202 -17.88 -2.60 -5.41
N LEU A 203 -16.74 -2.63 -4.71
CA LEU A 203 -16.51 -3.57 -3.61
C LEU A 203 -16.80 -2.99 -2.24
N SER A 204 -16.68 -1.68 -2.07
CA SER A 204 -16.73 -0.99 -0.77
C SER A 204 -15.69 -1.50 0.22
N CYS A 205 -14.45 -1.66 -0.26
CA CYS A 205 -13.35 -2.20 0.54
C CYS A 205 -12.26 -1.18 0.90
N LEU A 206 -12.17 -0.02 0.25
CA LEU A 206 -11.11 0.95 0.55
C LEU A 206 -11.68 2.27 1.08
N SER A 207 -11.85 2.34 2.40
CA SER A 207 -12.06 3.61 3.11
C SER A 207 -10.74 4.36 3.30
N THR A 208 -10.80 5.61 3.80
CA THR A 208 -9.59 6.37 4.18
C THR A 208 -8.78 5.66 5.27
N GLU A 209 -9.45 5.03 6.23
CA GLU A 209 -8.80 4.28 7.29
C GLU A 209 -8.14 3.00 6.76
N ASP A 210 -8.83 2.28 5.88
CA ASP A 210 -8.25 1.11 5.21
C ASP A 210 -7.04 1.49 4.37
N ALA A 211 -7.09 2.63 3.66
CA ALA A 211 -5.96 3.12 2.90
C ALA A 211 -4.73 3.36 3.80
N LEU A 212 -4.90 3.93 4.99
CA LEU A 212 -3.79 4.10 5.95
C LEU A 212 -3.26 2.75 6.46
N ARG A 213 -4.12 1.78 6.75
CA ARG A 213 -3.69 0.43 7.15
C ARG A 213 -2.88 -0.26 6.06
N VAL A 214 -3.34 -0.17 4.81
CA VAL A 214 -2.63 -0.69 3.63
C VAL A 214 -1.28 0.00 3.47
N ILE A 215 -1.24 1.33 3.59
CA ILE A 215 0.01 2.10 3.52
C ILE A 215 0.98 1.66 4.60
N HIS A 216 0.56 1.62 5.86
CA HIS A 216 1.41 1.21 6.99
C HIS A 216 1.97 -0.20 6.80
N ALA A 217 1.16 -1.13 6.30
CA ALA A 217 1.61 -2.48 5.98
C ALA A 217 2.64 -2.48 4.84
N ALA A 218 2.41 -1.67 3.79
CA ALA A 218 3.28 -1.61 2.62
C ALA A 218 4.67 -1.03 2.93
N ILE A 219 4.77 -0.01 3.78
CA ILE A 219 6.05 0.62 4.14
C ILE A 219 6.69 0.04 5.42
N ASP A 220 6.11 -1.03 5.97
CA ASP A 220 6.52 -1.64 7.23
C ASP A 220 6.65 -0.60 8.38
N TRP A 221 5.59 0.19 8.57
CA TRP A 221 5.58 1.31 9.52
C TRP A 221 5.86 0.87 10.96
N GLN A 222 5.41 -0.33 11.34
CA GLN A 222 5.69 -0.87 12.67
C GLN A 222 7.18 -1.18 12.82
N GLY A 223 7.80 -1.85 11.83
CA GLY A 223 9.24 -2.09 11.81
C GLY A 223 10.06 -0.79 11.89
N TYR A 224 9.62 0.27 11.19
CA TYR A 224 10.23 1.60 11.32
C TYR A 224 10.17 2.12 12.76
N ARG A 225 8.99 2.10 13.39
CA ARG A 225 8.80 2.62 14.74
C ARG A 225 9.63 1.85 15.77
N ASP A 226 9.71 0.54 15.62
CA ASP A 226 10.50 -0.32 16.51
C ASP A 226 11.99 -0.01 16.37
N ALA A 227 12.47 0.14 15.13
CA ALA A 227 13.86 0.48 14.86
C ALA A 227 14.25 1.87 15.42
N VAL A 228 13.39 2.89 15.22
CA VAL A 228 13.62 4.24 15.78
C VAL A 228 13.53 4.27 17.30
N GLY A 229 12.54 3.58 17.89
CA GLY A 229 12.38 3.50 19.34
C GLY A 229 13.59 2.83 20.02
N ASN A 230 14.12 1.76 19.43
CA ASN A 230 15.33 1.09 19.90
C ASN A 230 16.56 2.00 19.82
N TRP A 231 16.66 2.86 18.80
CA TRP A 231 17.75 3.82 18.68
C TRP A 231 17.71 4.91 19.76
N ASP A 232 16.55 5.53 19.99
CA ASP A 232 16.39 6.57 21.00
C ASP A 232 16.72 6.07 22.42
N GLY A 233 16.40 4.80 22.70
CA GLY A 233 16.78 4.13 23.96
C GLY A 233 18.29 3.88 24.10
N ARG A 234 18.99 3.54 23.01
CA ARG A 234 20.44 3.30 22.99
C ARG A 234 21.27 4.58 23.04
N GLN A 235 20.79 5.67 22.45
CA GLN A 235 21.46 6.97 22.44
C GLN A 235 21.46 7.67 23.82
N GLY A 236 20.80 7.10 24.83
CA GLY A 236 20.83 7.63 26.19
C GLY A 236 20.47 9.11 26.21
N ARG A 237 19.34 9.48 25.60
CA ARG A 237 18.80 10.84 25.70
C ARG A 237 18.88 11.20 27.19
N PRO A 238 19.70 12.18 27.59
CA PRO A 238 19.91 12.46 29.01
C PRO A 238 18.54 12.78 29.55
N THR A 239 18.00 11.86 30.35
CA THR A 239 16.79 12.13 31.10
C THR A 239 17.17 13.34 31.92
N THR A 240 16.50 14.47 31.66
CA THR A 240 16.43 15.57 32.60
C THR A 240 15.67 15.06 33.82
N ALA A 241 16.28 14.12 34.55
CA ALA A 241 16.00 13.87 35.93
C ALA A 241 16.45 15.15 36.63
N THR A 242 15.53 16.10 36.72
CA THR A 242 15.59 17.18 37.69
C THR A 242 15.69 16.51 39.05
N GLY A 243 16.93 16.27 39.48
CA GLY A 243 17.25 15.85 40.83
C GLY A 243 16.75 16.95 41.75
N SER A 244 15.55 16.77 42.26
CA SER A 244 15.04 17.53 43.39
C SER A 244 15.91 17.14 44.58
N GLY A 245 16.98 17.91 44.78
CA GLY A 245 17.84 17.82 45.95
C GLY A 245 17.04 18.17 47.19
N SER A 246 16.49 17.15 47.85
CA SER A 246 16.12 17.25 49.25
C SER A 246 17.42 17.13 50.05
N ALA A 247 17.93 18.27 50.48
CA ALA A 247 19.05 18.36 51.40
C ALA A 247 18.68 17.69 52.75
N GLU A 248 19.41 16.64 53.10
CA GLU A 248 19.50 16.14 54.48
C GLU A 248 20.28 17.15 55.33
N PRO A 249 19.73 17.62 56.47
CA PRO A 249 20.54 18.35 57.44
C PRO A 249 21.26 17.37 58.35
N THR A 250 22.58 17.37 58.29
CA THR A 250 23.48 16.79 59.31
C THR A 250 23.53 17.72 60.52
N PRO A 251 23.31 17.23 61.77
CA PRO A 251 23.76 17.93 62.96
C PRO A 251 24.94 17.21 63.61
N ASP A 252 26.03 17.95 63.71
CA ASP A 252 27.21 17.69 64.52
C ASP A 252 26.88 17.51 66.02
N SER A 253 27.68 16.67 66.67
CA SER A 253 27.97 16.65 68.11
C SER A 253 29.49 16.51 68.27
N PRO A 254 30.15 16.81 69.41
CA PRO A 254 29.66 17.28 70.72
C PRO A 254 30.50 18.45 71.32
N ALA A 255 30.08 19.01 72.46
CA ALA A 255 31.02 19.59 73.44
C ALA A 255 30.46 19.53 74.87
N THR A 256 31.20 18.86 75.73
CA THR A 256 31.03 18.71 77.19
C THR A 256 31.66 19.90 77.90
N THR A 257 31.00 20.47 78.91
CA THR A 257 31.64 21.03 80.14
C THR A 257 30.58 21.39 81.20
N ASP A 258 30.69 20.77 82.38
CA ASP A 258 30.06 21.10 83.67
C ASP A 258 30.67 22.40 84.30
N PRO A 259 30.37 22.77 85.57
CA PRO A 259 29.13 23.30 86.19
C PRO A 259 29.40 24.72 86.82
N PRO A 260 28.50 25.38 87.59
CA PRO A 260 28.38 25.12 89.04
C PRO A 260 26.99 25.38 89.69
N SER A 261 26.89 24.98 90.95
CA SER A 261 25.80 25.10 91.94
C SER A 261 25.36 26.53 92.30
N ALA A 262 24.10 26.68 92.75
CA ALA A 262 23.69 27.29 94.05
C ALA A 262 22.23 27.81 94.03
N ASN A 263 21.33 27.11 94.71
CA ASN A 263 20.53 27.55 95.88
C ASN A 263 19.33 26.63 96.09
#